data_AF-A0A930WQV4-F1
#
_entry.id   AF-A0A930WQV4-F1
#
_cell.length_a   1.000
_cell.length_b   1.000
_cell.length_c   1.000
_cell.angle_alpha   90.00
_cell.angle_beta   90.00
_cell.angle_gamma   90.00
#
_symmetry.space_group_name_H-M   'P 1'
#
loop_
_entity.id
_entity.type
_entity.pdbx_description
1 polymer ?
#
loop_
_entity_poly.entity_id
_entity_poly.type
_entity_poly.pdbx_seq_one_letter_code
_entity_poly.pdbx_strand_id
1 'polypeptide(L)' 'MEFQEKLIKLNQAFENKEEAIRYCGRLLVEAGHVNEAYVDAMVQRDADLSVYMGNFIAIPHGTDAAKKEV' A
#
# COMPACT_ATOMS: atom_id res chain seq x y z
N MET A 1 3.45 -2.55 -18.78
CA MET A 1 3.31 -2.86 -17.33
C MET A 1 4.01 -4.18 -17.10
N GLU A 2 5.16 -4.17 -16.43
CA GLU A 2 5.96 -5.36 -16.18
C GLU A 2 5.68 -5.88 -14.77
N PHE A 3 5.40 -7.16 -14.64
CA PHE A 3 5.16 -7.78 -13.34
C PHE A 3 6.48 -8.15 -12.69
N GLN A 4 6.73 -7.62 -11.49
CA GLN A 4 7.90 -7.97 -10.69
C GLN A 4 7.52 -9.07 -9.69
N GLU A 5 7.91 -10.32 -9.96
CA GLU A 5 7.58 -11.46 -9.08
C GLU A 5 8.00 -11.23 -7.62
N LYS A 6 9.10 -10.51 -7.39
CA LYS A 6 9.58 -10.13 -6.05
C LYS A 6 8.56 -9.35 -5.22
N LEU A 7 7.60 -8.67 -5.86
CA LEU A 7 6.54 -7.91 -5.20
C LEU A 7 5.27 -8.73 -4.91
N ILE A 8 5.22 -9.99 -5.35
CA ILE A 8 4.10 -10.90 -5.05
C ILE A 8 4.41 -11.64 -3.76
N LYS A 9 3.64 -11.36 -2.71
CA LYS A 9 3.81 -11.97 -1.39
C LYS A 9 2.56 -12.77 -1.04
N LEU A 10 2.69 -14.09 -1.05
CA LEU A 10 1.61 -15.01 -0.72
C LEU A 10 1.65 -15.37 0.77
N ASN A 11 0.51 -15.83 1.31
CA ASN A 11 0.39 -16.36 2.67
C ASN A 11 0.89 -15.40 3.76
N GLN A 12 0.69 -14.10 3.58
CA GLN A 12 0.97 -13.10 4.61
C GLN A 12 -0.22 -13.01 5.58
N ALA A 13 0.07 -12.78 6.86
CA ALA A 13 -0.92 -12.55 7.89
C ALA A 13 -0.52 -11.31 8.69
N PHE A 14 -1.52 -10.52 9.08
CA PHE A 14 -1.34 -9.27 9.81
C PHE A 14 -2.43 -9.21 10.88
N GLU A 15 -2.12 -8.62 12.03
CA GLU A 15 -3.07 -8.51 13.15
C GLU A 15 -4.19 -7.52 12.83
N ASN A 16 -3.92 -6.56 11.96
CA ASN A 16 -4.86 -5.52 11.56
C ASN A 16 -4.60 -5.00 10.13
N LYS A 17 -5.55 -4.23 9.60
CA LYS A 17 -5.45 -3.66 8.26
C LYS A 17 -4.31 -2.66 8.09
N GLU A 18 -3.96 -1.91 9.12
CA GLU A 18 -2.89 -0.90 9.04
C GLU A 18 -1.54 -1.57 8.81
N GLU A 19 -1.26 -2.67 9.51
CA GLU A 19 -0.05 -3.46 9.29
C GLU A 19 0.06 -3.98 7.85
N ALA A 20 -1.04 -4.46 7.28
CA ALA A 20 -1.10 -4.90 5.89
C ALA A 20 -0.84 -3.73 4.91
N ILE A 21 -1.44 -2.56 5.15
CA ILE A 21 -1.25 -1.36 4.34
C ILE A 21 0.21 -0.90 4.39
N ARG A 22 0.80 -0.82 5.59
CA ARG A 22 2.20 -0.43 5.78
C ARG A 22 3.16 -1.44 5.15
N TYR A 23 2.84 -2.74 5.21
CA TYR A 23 3.61 -3.78 4.54
C TYR A 23 3.63 -3.57 3.02
N CYS A 24 2.46 -3.33 2.39
CA CYS A 24 2.38 -3.00 0.97
C CYS A 24 3.19 -1.74 0.62
N GLY A 25 3.08 -0.70 1.44
CA GLY A 25 3.85 0.54 1.24
C GLY A 25 5.36 0.32 1.27
N ARG A 26 5.87 -0.44 2.26
CA ARG A 26 7.30 -0.77 2.35
C ARG A 26 7.79 -1.56 1.13
N LEU A 27 7.00 -2.49 0.61
CA LEU A 27 7.37 -3.20 -0.63
C LEU A 27 7.55 -2.25 -1.83
N LEU A 28 6.72 -1.21 -1.91
CA LEU A 28 6.85 -0.19 -2.96
C LEU A 28 8.12 0.65 -2.76
N VAL A 29 8.44 1.02 -1.52
CA VAL A 29 9.69 1.73 -1.18
C VAL A 29 10.92 0.90 -1.51
N GLU A 30 10.96 -0.35 -1.06
CA GLU A 30 12.07 -1.28 -1.30
C GLU A 30 12.30 -1.55 -2.80
N ALA A 31 11.25 -1.49 -3.60
CA ALA A 31 11.34 -1.61 -5.06
C ALA A 31 11.66 -0.29 -5.78
N GLY A 32 11.76 0.83 -5.05
CA GLY A 32 12.11 2.14 -5.58
C GLY A 32 10.98 2.86 -6.32
N HIS A 33 9.72 2.48 -6.06
CA HIS A 33 8.55 3.06 -6.74
C HIS A 33 8.00 4.30 -6.03
N VAL A 34 8.28 4.45 -4.74
CA VAL A 34 7.82 5.56 -3.88
C VAL A 34 8.84 5.80 -2.78
N ASN A 35 8.72 6.92 -2.07
CA ASN A 35 9.49 7.16 -0.83
C ASN A 35 8.69 6.83 0.44
N GLU A 36 9.36 6.88 1.59
CA GLU A 36 8.79 6.52 2.91
C GLU A 36 7.53 7.33 3.27
N ALA A 37 7.44 8.61 2.87
CA ALA A 37 6.28 9.44 3.18
C ALA A 37 4.99 8.92 2.50
N TYR A 38 5.12 8.16 1.41
CA TYR A 38 3.98 7.54 0.73
C TYR A 38 3.32 6.46 1.60
N VAL A 39 4.07 5.78 2.48
CA VAL A 39 3.53 4.73 3.36
C VAL A 39 2.51 5.32 4.34
N ASP A 40 2.83 6.45 4.96
CA ASP A 40 1.90 7.14 5.86
C ASP A 40 0.70 7.69 5.10
N ALA A 41 0.90 8.15 3.86
CA ALA A 41 -0.21 8.58 3.00
C ALA A 41 -1.17 7.43 2.66
N MET A 42 -0.68 6.19 2.51
CA MET A 42 -1.54 5.01 2.30
C MET A 42 -2.40 4.70 3.52
N VAL A 43 -1.86 4.85 4.72
CA VAL A 43 -2.62 4.67 5.97
C VAL A 43 -3.65 5.78 6.12
N GLN A 44 -3.26 7.03 5.88
CA GLN A 44 -4.19 8.17 5.92
C GLN A 44 -5.34 7.99 4.92
N ARG A 45 -5.04 7.49 3.71
CA ARG A 45 -6.05 7.25 2.69
C ARG A 45 -7.15 6.32 3.16
N ASP A 46 -6.81 5.23 3.86
CA ASP A 46 -7.78 4.28 4.42
C ASP A 46 -8.51 4.83 5.66
N ALA A 47 -7.85 5.68 6.44
CA ALA A 47 -8.47 6.37 7.58
C ALA A 47 -9.55 7.37 7.12
N ASP A 48 -9.29 8.11 6.03
CA ASP A 48 -10.25 9.06 5.45
C ASP A 48 -11.46 8.35 4.82
N LEU A 49 -11.19 7.28 4.07
CA LEU A 49 -12.20 6.46 3.43
C LEU A 49 -11.62 5.09 3.10
N SER A 50 -12.28 4.02 3.53
CA SER A 50 -11.75 2.67 3.40
C SER A 50 -11.26 2.34 1.98
N VAL A 51 -10.09 1.70 1.89
CA VAL A 51 -9.53 1.20 0.63
C VAL A 51 -10.06 -0.19 0.23
N TYR A 52 -11.03 -0.71 0.98
CA TYR A 52 -11.71 -1.97 0.67
C TYR A 52 -12.72 -1.78 -0.46
N MET A 53 -12.57 -2.56 -1.52
CA MET A 53 -13.38 -2.46 -2.75
C MET A 53 -14.54 -3.48 -2.80
N GLY A 54 -14.67 -4.34 -1.79
CA GLY A 54 -15.56 -5.51 -1.84
C GLY A 54 -14.85 -6.75 -2.39
N ASN A 55 -15.58 -7.88 -2.42
CA ASN A 55 -15.08 -9.16 -2.95
C ASN A 55 -13.72 -9.61 -2.40
N PHE A 56 -13.44 -9.34 -1.11
CA PHE A 56 -12.17 -9.67 -0.47
C PHE A 56 -10.93 -8.98 -1.09
N ILE A 57 -11.13 -7.85 -1.80
CA ILE A 57 -10.07 -7.07 -2.44
C ILE A 57 -9.99 -5.67 -1.81
N ALA A 58 -8.77 -5.24 -1.49
CA ALA A 58 -8.44 -3.88 -1.10
C ALA A 58 -7.33 -3.34 -2.01
N ILE A 59 -7.35 -2.03 -2.27
CA ILE A 59 -6.36 -1.35 -3.13
C ILE A 59 -5.72 -0.22 -2.32
N PRO A 60 -4.81 -0.52 -1.37
CA PRO A 60 -4.14 0.53 -0.62
C PRO A 60 -3.28 1.39 -1.55
N HIS A 61 -3.49 2.70 -1.50
CA HIS A 61 -2.79 3.72 -2.30
C HIS A 61 -2.66 5.01 -1.49
N GLY A 62 -1.71 5.87 -1.84
CA GLY A 62 -1.52 7.16 -1.18
C GLY A 62 -2.67 8.13 -1.47
N THR A 63 -2.73 9.22 -0.69
CA THR A 63 -3.64 10.33 -0.97
C THR A 63 -3.25 11.06 -2.27
N ASP A 64 -4.16 11.84 -2.84
CA ASP A 64 -3.86 12.65 -4.04
C ASP A 64 -2.68 13.60 -3.83
N ALA A 65 -2.52 14.15 -2.61
CA ALA A 65 -1.42 15.03 -2.23
C ALA A 65 -0.05 14.30 -2.22
N ALA A 66 -0.04 12.97 -2.10
CA ALA A 66 1.17 12.15 -2.07
C ALA A 66 1.68 11.76 -3.47
N LYS A 67 1.03 12.20 -4.56
CA LYS A 67 1.50 11.94 -5.93
C LYS A 67 2.92 12.44 -6.22
N LYS A 68 3.40 13.43 -5.46
CA LYS A 68 4.77 13.95 -5.53
C LYS A 68 5.83 13.00 -4.94
N GLU A 69 5.39 11.95 -4.26
CA GLU A 69 6.25 10.98 -3.57
C GLU A 69 6.41 9.66 -4.36
N VAL A 70 5.94 9.64 -5.62
CA VAL A 70 5.97 8.52 -6.59
C VAL A 70 7.00 8.82 -7.68
#